data_AF-A0A7C4L0E0-F1
#
_entry.id   AF-A0A7C4L0E0-F1
#
_cell.length_a   1.000
_cell.length_b   1.000
_cell.length_c   1.000
_cell.angle_alpha   90.00
_cell.angle_beta   90.00
_cell.angle_gamma   90.00
#
_symmetry.space_group_name_H-M   'P 1'
#
loop_
_entity.id
_entity.type
_entity.pdbx_description
1 polymer ?
#
loop_
_entity_poly.entity_id
_entity_poly.type
_entity_poly.pdbx_seq_one_letter_code
_entity_poly.pdbx_strand_id
1 'polypeptide(L)'
;MGIDSRKGSGNEMVDSLPVVSAPDLKIRKTLGRTCLDENRLEEAAQLFSAILQDYPDDVDSLVAMGNLYLAAGQGEQARRFYERALWLDPHNEELRRQIEKAWSESWNLQNEPLPNDPASVGQLLQRLTGRQKEIGEEELNRAAGILYRILHAENPAREIAARLDEMDEILPALLEINIRQAQADGNAEVEQALRALQSTLQAHMAERAARPEGEENAVPFGQWKVLLLESEAFGRANRIALLEAALQQAGAQVEHSLPDCLQSGELPDLMIATNPHLKPENMEGIARLTGMGVPLLVDLETDFEQLPVNHPAYAAFGLGTPARGKAYASALLLADCITVPSPLQAESLRSAGRPAVYVPDGWMRTNFLWLQEGEQREAVHLGWVANPSQSEDLVSIRRAVIRVMREFPQTRLVVIGDYQAYHLFDILPENRRMYLPMTGVEEFPYLLEQVDILLIPLRNHPYNDSISDQILVEAGIKAIPWVGSPVVPFSRWMAGGRLAGCIDEWHLHLRELVMDADHRQSTGMLGRKMALSREASEVTLLWLRTLEKTIRSAKTAKPTEAGRPTA
;
A
#
# COMPACT_ATOMS: atom_id res chain seq x y z
N MET A 1 -17.64 -60.20 60.82
CA MET A 1 -18.98 -60.36 60.22
C MET A 1 -18.81 -60.07 58.74
N GLY A 2 -18.60 -61.08 57.89
CA GLY A 2 -19.66 -61.91 57.28
C GLY A 2 -19.91 -61.38 55.85
N ILE A 3 -19.10 -61.78 54.86
CA ILE A 3 -19.31 -62.87 53.87
C ILE A 3 -20.19 -62.46 52.66
N ASP A 4 -19.67 -62.82 51.47
CA ASP A 4 -20.27 -62.99 50.12
C ASP A 4 -20.76 -61.75 49.35
N SER A 5 -20.32 -61.43 48.12
CA SER A 5 -19.86 -62.15 46.91
C SER A 5 -20.95 -62.44 45.86
N ARG A 6 -20.72 -61.90 44.64
CA ARG A 6 -21.11 -62.38 43.29
C ARG A 6 -22.64 -62.39 42.98
N LYS A 7 -23.13 -62.15 41.76
CA LYS A 7 -22.58 -62.01 40.39
C LYS A 7 -23.72 -61.57 39.44
N GLY A 8 -23.37 -60.84 38.37
CA GLY A 8 -24.01 -60.84 37.03
C GLY A 8 -25.33 -60.07 36.90
N SER A 9 -25.68 -59.40 35.80
CA SER A 9 -25.05 -59.08 34.50
C SER A 9 -26.16 -58.44 33.67
N GLY A 10 -25.86 -57.39 32.89
CA GLY A 10 -26.72 -56.97 31.78
C GLY A 10 -27.10 -55.49 31.75
N ASN A 11 -26.34 -54.75 30.94
CA ASN A 11 -26.73 -53.72 29.97
C ASN A 11 -27.90 -52.73 30.22
N GLU A 12 -27.65 -51.50 29.75
CA GLU A 12 -28.59 -50.39 29.44
C GLU A 12 -28.96 -49.44 30.58
N MET A 13 -28.33 -48.27 30.62
CA MET A 13 -28.93 -47.04 30.10
C MET A 13 -27.94 -45.88 30.26
N VAL A 14 -27.49 -45.38 29.10
CA VAL A 14 -26.94 -44.05 28.94
C VAL A 14 -28.12 -43.10 29.12
N ASP A 15 -28.21 -42.39 30.24
CA ASP A 15 -29.12 -41.25 30.35
C ASP A 15 -28.32 -39.96 30.16
N SER A 16 -28.33 -39.57 28.90
CA SER A 16 -27.91 -38.29 28.36
C SER A 16 -28.59 -37.12 29.09
N LEU A 17 -27.77 -36.23 29.64
CA LEU A 17 -28.18 -34.85 29.92
C LEU A 17 -28.70 -34.22 28.61
N PRO A 18 -29.83 -33.49 28.65
CA PRO A 18 -30.41 -32.90 27.45
C PRO A 18 -29.48 -31.82 26.89
N VAL A 19 -28.98 -32.07 25.68
CA VAL A 19 -28.39 -31.08 24.79
C VAL A 19 -29.48 -30.06 24.50
N VAL A 20 -29.35 -28.86 25.08
CA VAL A 20 -30.21 -27.72 24.74
C VAL A 20 -29.93 -27.39 23.28
N SER A 21 -30.89 -27.73 22.40
CA SER A 21 -30.84 -27.36 20.99
C SER A 21 -30.77 -25.84 20.88
N ALA A 22 -29.96 -25.36 19.93
CA ALA A 22 -29.94 -23.97 19.49
C ALA A 22 -31.37 -23.38 19.51
N PRO A 23 -31.62 -22.21 20.14
CA PRO A 23 -32.97 -21.69 20.24
C PRO A 23 -33.56 -21.52 18.84
N ASP A 24 -34.79 -22.02 18.67
CA ASP A 24 -35.61 -21.97 17.46
C ASP A 24 -35.46 -20.61 16.76
N LEU A 25 -35.21 -20.60 15.44
CA LEU A 25 -35.04 -19.39 14.62
C LEU A 25 -36.15 -18.36 14.91
N LYS A 26 -37.38 -18.84 15.16
CA LYS A 26 -38.52 -18.01 15.54
C LYS A 26 -38.32 -17.26 16.86
N ILE A 27 -37.72 -17.90 17.86
CA ILE A 27 -37.40 -17.31 19.17
C ILE A 27 -36.31 -16.25 19.01
N ARG A 28 -35.24 -16.56 18.26
CA ARG A 28 -34.14 -15.60 18.01
C ARG A 28 -34.63 -14.34 17.29
N LYS A 29 -35.51 -14.50 16.29
CA LYS A 29 -36.15 -13.39 15.56
C LYS A 29 -37.07 -12.56 16.45
N THR A 30 -37.83 -13.23 17.32
CA THR A 30 -38.70 -12.53 18.28
C THR A 30 -37.86 -11.71 19.26
N LEU A 31 -36.78 -12.29 19.79
CA LEU A 31 -35.85 -11.60 20.67
C LEU A 31 -35.18 -10.40 19.98
N GLY A 32 -34.69 -10.57 18.75
CA GLY A 32 -34.10 -9.47 17.98
C GLY A 32 -35.10 -8.33 17.73
N ARG A 33 -36.38 -8.64 17.46
CA ARG A 33 -37.44 -7.64 17.34
C ARG A 33 -37.71 -6.92 18.67
N THR A 34 -37.80 -7.66 19.78
CA THR A 34 -37.93 -7.07 21.11
C THR A 34 -36.76 -6.13 21.43
N CYS A 35 -35.53 -6.50 21.07
CA CYS A 35 -34.37 -5.63 21.24
C CYS A 35 -34.47 -4.35 20.40
N LEU A 36 -34.99 -4.41 19.17
CA LEU A 36 -35.27 -3.21 18.37
C LEU A 36 -36.34 -2.32 19.00
N ASP A 37 -37.44 -2.91 19.48
CA ASP A 37 -38.55 -2.20 20.12
C ASP A 37 -38.11 -1.51 21.43
N GLU A 38 -37.18 -2.14 22.16
CA GLU A 38 -36.56 -1.61 23.38
C GLU A 38 -35.39 -0.65 23.10
N ASN A 39 -35.12 -0.32 21.83
CA ASN A 39 -33.99 0.51 21.39
C ASN A 39 -32.60 -0.02 21.85
N ARG A 40 -32.50 -1.33 22.09
CA ARG A 40 -31.24 -2.05 22.39
C ARG A 40 -30.56 -2.45 21.09
N LEU A 41 -30.09 -1.43 20.36
CA LEU A 41 -29.53 -1.57 19.01
C LEU A 41 -28.31 -2.50 18.95
N GLU A 42 -27.54 -2.56 20.04
CA GLU A 42 -26.36 -3.43 20.17
C GLU A 42 -26.71 -4.91 20.08
N GLU A 43 -27.61 -5.32 20.95
CA GLU A 43 -28.06 -6.71 21.03
C GLU A 43 -28.85 -7.10 19.78
N ALA A 44 -29.66 -6.18 19.24
CA ALA A 44 -30.38 -6.41 18.00
C ALA A 44 -29.44 -6.70 16.83
N ALA A 45 -28.41 -5.87 16.60
CA ALA A 45 -27.49 -6.06 15.48
C ALA A 45 -26.68 -7.35 15.60
N GLN A 46 -26.20 -7.68 16.81
CA GLN A 46 -25.48 -8.93 17.06
C GLN A 46 -26.38 -10.16 16.85
N LEU A 47 -27.63 -10.11 17.32
CA LEU A 47 -28.59 -11.21 17.14
C LEU A 47 -28.95 -11.43 15.67
N PHE A 48 -29.26 -10.37 14.91
CA PHE A 48 -29.60 -10.51 13.49
C PHE A 48 -28.40 -10.90 12.63
N SER A 49 -27.19 -10.40 12.94
CA SER A 49 -25.95 -10.88 12.32
C SER A 49 -25.74 -12.37 12.54
N ALA A 50 -25.90 -12.85 13.79
CA ALA A 50 -25.77 -14.27 14.10
C ALA A 50 -26.83 -15.13 13.39
N ILE A 51 -28.08 -14.63 13.28
CA ILE A 51 -29.13 -15.32 12.51
C ILE A 51 -28.73 -15.42 11.03
N LEU A 52 -28.14 -14.38 10.43
CA LEU A 52 -27.73 -14.40 9.03
C LEU A 52 -26.46 -15.22 8.75
N GLN A 53 -25.66 -15.54 9.77
CA GLN A 53 -24.58 -16.52 9.65
C GLN A 53 -25.15 -17.95 9.55
N ASP A 54 -26.15 -18.26 10.37
CA ASP A 54 -26.80 -19.58 10.39
C ASP A 54 -27.83 -19.77 9.26
N TYR A 55 -28.54 -18.69 8.90
CA TYR A 55 -29.63 -18.64 7.92
C TYR A 55 -29.47 -17.42 6.99
N PRO A 56 -28.56 -17.49 6.00
CA PRO A 56 -28.23 -16.36 5.11
C PRO A 56 -29.40 -15.82 4.27
N ASP A 57 -30.44 -16.64 4.09
CA ASP A 57 -31.62 -16.33 3.27
C ASP A 57 -32.88 -16.02 4.11
N ASP A 58 -32.76 -15.72 5.41
CA ASP A 58 -33.90 -15.28 6.23
C ASP A 58 -34.29 -13.83 5.91
N VAL A 59 -35.37 -13.65 5.16
CA VAL A 59 -35.88 -12.35 4.69
C VAL A 59 -36.08 -11.34 5.82
N ASP A 60 -36.66 -11.76 6.95
CA ASP A 60 -36.92 -10.87 8.09
C ASP A 60 -35.63 -10.33 8.72
N SER A 61 -34.59 -11.16 8.84
CA SER A 61 -33.31 -10.76 9.41
C SER A 61 -32.51 -9.88 8.45
N LEU A 62 -32.62 -10.12 7.14
CA LEU A 62 -32.09 -9.22 6.11
C LEU A 62 -32.75 -7.85 6.18
N VAL A 63 -34.07 -7.79 6.31
CA VAL A 63 -34.83 -6.52 6.48
C VAL A 63 -34.40 -5.81 7.76
N ALA A 64 -34.26 -6.53 8.88
CA ALA A 64 -33.86 -5.96 10.16
C ALA A 64 -32.46 -5.34 10.11
N MET A 65 -31.50 -6.02 9.48
CA MET A 65 -30.15 -5.47 9.25
C MET A 65 -30.17 -4.27 8.31
N GLY A 66 -30.95 -4.31 7.23
CA GLY A 66 -31.13 -3.17 6.34
C GLY A 66 -31.65 -1.94 7.07
N ASN A 67 -32.64 -2.11 7.95
CA ASN A 67 -33.19 -1.02 8.77
C ASN A 67 -32.17 -0.44 9.75
N LEU A 68 -31.33 -1.28 10.36
CA LEU A 68 -30.26 -0.85 11.26
C LEU A 68 -29.20 -0.03 10.50
N TYR A 69 -28.78 -0.47 9.31
CA TYR A 69 -27.87 0.30 8.47
C TYR A 69 -28.46 1.62 7.99
N LEU A 70 -29.76 1.64 7.65
CA LEU A 70 -30.46 2.85 7.25
C LEU A 70 -30.55 3.85 8.41
N ALA A 71 -30.81 3.38 9.64
CA ALA A 71 -30.80 4.19 10.85
C ALA A 71 -29.40 4.76 11.17
N ALA A 72 -28.34 4.05 10.79
CA ALA A 72 -26.96 4.49 10.90
C ALA A 72 -26.51 5.45 9.77
N GLY A 73 -27.42 5.86 8.88
CA GLY A 73 -27.11 6.73 7.73
C GLY A 73 -26.38 6.04 6.58
N GLN A 74 -26.29 4.71 6.60
CA GLN A 74 -25.59 3.90 5.60
C GLN A 74 -26.57 3.34 4.55
N GLY A 75 -27.04 4.23 3.67
CA GLY A 75 -28.03 3.89 2.64
C GLY A 75 -27.57 2.81 1.65
N GLU A 76 -26.29 2.81 1.27
CA GLU A 76 -25.74 1.83 0.32
C GLU A 76 -25.73 0.41 0.93
N GLN A 77 -25.26 0.26 2.16
CA GLN A 77 -25.23 -1.02 2.87
C GLN A 77 -26.66 -1.51 3.15
N ALA A 78 -27.55 -0.61 3.59
CA ALA A 78 -28.96 -0.93 3.80
C ALA A 78 -29.63 -1.49 2.54
N ARG A 79 -29.36 -0.85 1.40
CA ARG A 79 -29.87 -1.27 0.09
C ARG A 79 -29.44 -2.68 -0.28
N ARG A 80 -28.18 -3.07 -0.05
CA ARG A 80 -27.70 -4.43 -0.37
C ARG A 80 -28.48 -5.51 0.40
N PHE A 81 -28.79 -5.25 1.67
CA PHE A 81 -29.64 -6.15 2.46
C PHE A 81 -31.07 -6.21 1.91
N TYR A 82 -31.67 -5.08 1.53
CA TYR A 82 -33.01 -5.07 0.95
C TYR A 82 -33.08 -5.70 -0.44
N GLU A 83 -32.05 -5.54 -1.28
CA GLU A 83 -31.99 -6.18 -2.60
C GLU A 83 -31.85 -7.70 -2.48
N ARG A 84 -31.05 -8.20 -1.52
CA ARG A 84 -30.99 -9.64 -1.23
C ARG A 84 -32.34 -10.16 -0.71
N ALA A 85 -33.01 -9.42 0.17
CA ALA A 85 -34.33 -9.76 0.66
C ALA A 85 -35.39 -9.76 -0.48
N LEU A 86 -35.31 -8.80 -1.40
CA LEU A 86 -36.23 -8.69 -2.54
C LEU A 86 -35.98 -9.80 -3.56
N TRP A 87 -34.75 -10.27 -3.72
CA TRP A 87 -34.45 -11.44 -4.55
C TRP A 87 -35.14 -12.71 -4.02
N LEU A 88 -35.25 -12.84 -2.70
CA LEU A 88 -35.90 -13.97 -2.03
C LEU A 88 -37.43 -13.83 -1.97
N ASP A 89 -37.95 -12.60 -1.89
CA ASP A 89 -39.39 -12.28 -1.96
C ASP A 89 -39.69 -11.18 -3.01
N PRO A 90 -39.76 -11.51 -4.31
CA PRO A 90 -39.84 -10.53 -5.41
C PRO A 90 -41.14 -9.71 -5.48
N HIS A 91 -42.18 -10.12 -4.76
CA HIS A 91 -43.51 -9.48 -4.77
C HIS A 91 -43.73 -8.57 -3.56
N ASN A 92 -42.71 -8.39 -2.72
CA ASN A 92 -42.79 -7.57 -1.53
C ASN A 92 -42.71 -6.08 -1.86
N GLU A 93 -43.87 -5.41 -1.90
CA GLU A 93 -43.95 -3.96 -2.16
C GLU A 93 -43.27 -3.12 -1.08
N GLU A 94 -43.21 -3.61 0.16
CA GLU A 94 -42.57 -2.92 1.27
C GLU A 94 -41.04 -2.86 1.06
N LEU A 95 -40.42 -3.96 0.63
CA LEU A 95 -39.00 -3.98 0.30
C LEU A 95 -38.64 -3.01 -0.82
N ARG A 96 -39.50 -2.86 -1.83
CA ARG A 96 -39.29 -1.87 -2.91
C ARG A 96 -39.30 -0.45 -2.38
N ARG A 97 -40.19 -0.14 -1.43
CA ARG A 97 -40.24 1.18 -0.76
C ARG A 97 -39.01 1.42 0.11
N GLN A 98 -38.52 0.41 0.82
CA GLN A 98 -37.31 0.53 1.63
C GLN A 98 -36.05 0.74 0.76
N ILE A 99 -35.97 0.12 -0.42
CA ILE A 99 -34.91 0.38 -1.42
C ILE A 99 -34.98 1.80 -1.96
N GLU A 100 -36.18 2.30 -2.26
CA GLU A 100 -36.40 3.67 -2.72
C GLU A 100 -36.00 4.69 -1.65
N LYS A 101 -36.30 4.39 -0.37
CA LYS A 101 -35.88 5.21 0.77
C LYS A 101 -34.37 5.18 1.02
N ALA A 102 -33.70 4.07 0.69
CA ALA A 102 -32.25 3.92 0.79
C ALA A 102 -31.49 4.57 -0.39
N TRP A 103 -32.18 5.18 -1.35
CA TRP A 103 -31.60 5.72 -2.59
C TRP A 103 -30.88 7.07 -2.38
N SER A 104 -29.58 7.12 -2.70
CA SER A 104 -28.83 8.34 -3.05
C SER A 104 -28.02 8.08 -4.33
N GLU A 105 -27.90 9.08 -5.21
CA GLU A 105 -27.33 8.98 -6.57
C GLU A 105 -25.92 8.35 -6.62
N SER A 106 -25.82 7.03 -6.80
CA SER A 106 -24.62 6.36 -7.31
C SER A 106 -24.96 4.93 -7.72
N TRP A 107 -24.56 4.54 -8.93
CA TRP A 107 -24.74 3.20 -9.49
C TRP A 107 -23.40 2.47 -9.44
N ASN A 108 -23.26 1.48 -8.58
CA ASN A 108 -22.19 0.48 -8.69
C ASN A 108 -22.75 -0.90 -8.33
N LEU A 109 -22.70 -1.81 -9.31
CA LEU A 109 -23.08 -3.20 -9.16
C LEU A 109 -21.80 -4.02 -8.94
N GLN A 110 -21.54 -4.48 -7.72
CA GLN A 110 -20.55 -5.53 -7.45
C GLN A 110 -21.10 -6.52 -6.42
N ASN A 111 -20.79 -7.80 -6.63
CA ASN A 111 -21.04 -8.91 -5.69
C ASN A 111 -20.08 -8.79 -4.48
N GLU A 112 -20.25 -7.75 -3.67
CA GLU A 112 -19.61 -7.67 -2.36
C GLU A 112 -20.46 -8.44 -1.33
N PRO A 113 -19.84 -9.18 -0.40
CA PRO A 113 -20.57 -9.87 0.65
C PRO A 113 -21.37 -8.87 1.51
N LEU A 114 -22.51 -9.32 2.04
CA LEU A 114 -23.29 -8.51 2.98
C LEU A 114 -22.39 -8.14 4.18
N PRO A 115 -22.39 -6.88 4.64
CA PRO A 115 -21.57 -6.46 5.77
C PRO A 115 -22.21 -6.93 7.09
N ASN A 116 -22.29 -8.23 7.32
CA ASN A 116 -22.85 -8.83 8.54
C ASN A 116 -21.79 -9.58 9.37
N ASP A 117 -20.50 -9.44 9.05
CA ASP A 117 -19.38 -9.96 9.83
C ASP A 117 -19.16 -9.15 11.15
N PRO A 118 -18.44 -9.71 12.13
CA PRO A 118 -18.24 -9.05 13.43
C PRO A 118 -17.60 -7.64 13.34
N ALA A 119 -16.73 -7.38 12.37
CA ALA A 119 -16.12 -6.06 12.20
C ALA A 119 -17.11 -5.05 11.63
N SER A 120 -17.89 -5.44 10.61
CA SER A 120 -18.98 -4.63 10.05
C SER A 120 -20.07 -4.31 11.07
N VAL A 121 -20.42 -5.29 11.93
CA VAL A 121 -21.34 -5.08 13.05
C VAL A 121 -20.72 -4.13 14.08
N GLY A 122 -19.44 -4.27 14.42
CA GLY A 122 -18.74 -3.34 15.31
C GLY A 122 -18.79 -1.88 14.82
N GLN A 123 -18.57 -1.64 13.53
CA GLN A 123 -18.68 -0.30 12.94
C GLN A 123 -20.11 0.24 12.92
N LEU A 124 -21.08 -0.63 12.63
CA LEU A 124 -22.52 -0.30 12.71
C LEU A 124 -22.89 0.13 14.13
N LEU A 125 -22.45 -0.61 15.14
CA LEU A 125 -22.71 -0.33 16.55
C LEU A 125 -22.06 0.95 17.04
N GLN A 126 -20.82 1.23 16.61
CA GLN A 126 -20.14 2.48 16.93
C GLN A 126 -20.94 3.70 16.42
N ARG A 127 -21.52 3.62 15.22
CA ARG A 127 -22.32 4.69 14.62
C ARG A 127 -23.72 4.81 15.23
N LEU A 128 -24.36 3.69 15.57
CA LEU A 128 -25.71 3.67 16.17
C LEU A 128 -25.71 4.10 17.63
N THR A 129 -24.69 3.76 18.39
CA THR A 129 -24.64 3.99 19.85
C THR A 129 -23.77 5.19 20.25
N GLY A 130 -22.92 5.69 19.36
CA GLY A 130 -21.99 6.79 19.63
C GLY A 130 -20.95 6.49 20.71
N ARG A 131 -20.87 5.26 21.23
CA ARG A 131 -19.95 4.88 22.30
C ARG A 131 -18.59 4.50 21.72
N GLN A 132 -17.60 5.35 21.94
CA GLN A 132 -16.18 5.00 21.82
C GLN A 132 -15.79 4.08 22.99
N LYS A 133 -14.85 3.16 22.76
CA LYS A 133 -14.21 2.38 23.84
C LYS A 133 -13.60 3.37 24.85
N GLU A 134 -14.09 3.39 26.09
CA GLU A 134 -13.56 4.27 27.14
C GLU A 134 -12.11 3.89 27.47
N ILE A 135 -11.20 4.87 27.40
CA ILE A 135 -9.78 4.71 27.76
C ILE A 135 -9.70 4.74 29.29
N GLY A 136 -9.12 3.69 29.88
CA GLY A 136 -9.05 3.55 31.33
C GLY A 136 -8.09 4.56 31.99
N GLU A 137 -8.35 4.93 33.24
CA GLU A 137 -7.48 5.81 34.04
C GLU A 137 -6.03 5.29 34.14
N GLU A 138 -5.81 3.98 34.13
CA GLU A 138 -4.46 3.39 34.14
C GLU A 138 -3.66 3.69 32.84
N GLU A 139 -4.33 3.68 31.69
CA GLU A 139 -3.72 4.00 30.39
C GLU A 139 -3.41 5.49 30.29
N LEU A 140 -4.30 6.35 30.82
CA LEU A 140 -4.06 7.79 30.92
C LEU A 140 -2.85 8.10 31.81
N ASN A 141 -2.76 7.44 32.96
CA ASN A 141 -1.62 7.61 33.87
C ASN A 141 -0.30 7.11 33.27
N ARG A 142 -0.34 6.00 32.52
CA ARG A 142 0.82 5.49 31.77
C ARG A 142 1.28 6.51 30.71
N ALA A 143 0.35 7.04 29.92
CA ALA A 143 0.63 8.02 28.88
C ALA A 143 1.21 9.33 29.46
N ALA A 144 0.62 9.83 30.55
CA ALA A 144 1.13 11.00 31.28
C ALA A 144 2.54 10.78 31.84
N GLY A 145 2.83 9.60 32.39
CA GLY A 145 4.16 9.25 32.90
C GLY A 145 5.24 9.15 31.80
N ILE A 146 4.86 8.77 30.58
CA ILE A 146 5.77 8.77 29.42
C ILE A 146 6.03 10.20 28.94
N LEU A 147 4.98 11.02 28.79
CA LEU A 147 5.12 12.44 28.46
C LEU A 147 6.00 13.19 29.45
N TYR A 148 5.80 12.97 30.75
CA TYR A 148 6.59 13.61 31.78
C TYR A 148 8.08 13.30 31.63
N ARG A 149 8.44 12.03 31.35
CA ARG A 149 9.83 11.63 31.13
C ARG A 149 10.42 12.24 29.86
N ILE A 150 9.65 12.35 28.79
CA ILE A 150 10.08 12.99 27.53
C ILE A 150 10.36 14.48 27.76
N LEU A 151 9.45 15.20 28.42
CA LEU A 151 9.56 16.64 28.64
C LEU A 151 10.74 17.03 29.55
N HIS A 152 11.18 16.12 30.43
CA HIS A 152 12.28 16.35 31.36
C HIS A 152 13.59 15.65 30.97
N ALA A 153 13.67 15.08 29.76
CA ALA A 153 14.88 14.46 29.27
C ALA A 153 15.88 15.52 28.75
N GLU A 154 17.18 15.25 28.90
CA GLU A 154 18.24 16.10 28.33
C GLU A 154 18.16 16.19 26.80
N ASN A 155 17.62 15.15 26.15
CA ASN A 155 17.32 15.15 24.71
C ASN A 155 15.95 14.50 24.44
N PRO A 156 14.86 15.28 24.42
CA PRO A 156 13.50 14.79 24.22
C PRO A 156 13.31 14.04 22.90
N ALA A 157 13.98 14.48 21.82
CA ALA A 157 13.87 13.85 20.51
C ALA A 157 14.45 12.42 20.50
N ARG A 158 15.55 12.18 21.23
CA ARG A 158 16.14 10.85 21.38
C ARG A 158 15.25 9.91 22.20
N GLU A 159 14.63 10.41 23.27
CA GLU A 159 13.71 9.62 24.11
C GLU A 159 12.41 9.27 23.38
N ILE A 160 11.92 10.16 22.52
CA ILE A 160 10.82 9.90 21.58
C ILE A 160 11.23 8.81 20.59
N ALA A 161 12.40 8.95 19.96
CA ALA A 161 12.87 8.00 18.94
C ALA A 161 13.08 6.58 19.51
N ALA A 162 13.52 6.47 20.77
CA ALA A 162 13.74 5.19 21.44
C ALA A 162 12.45 4.47 21.85
N ARG A 163 11.29 5.15 21.83
CA ARG A 163 9.99 4.63 22.31
C ARG A 163 8.87 4.77 21.28
N LEU A 164 9.21 4.88 19.99
CA LEU A 164 8.23 5.06 18.91
C LEU A 164 7.17 3.96 18.87
N ASP A 165 7.55 2.71 19.16
CA ASP A 165 6.59 1.58 19.18
C ASP A 165 5.59 1.68 20.35
N GLU A 166 6.05 2.13 21.52
CA GLU A 166 5.18 2.40 22.69
C GLU A 166 4.26 3.61 22.44
N MET A 167 4.64 4.53 21.55
CA MET A 167 3.86 5.74 21.26
C MET A 167 2.58 5.44 20.48
N ASP A 168 2.59 4.48 19.56
CA ASP A 168 1.40 4.07 18.80
C ASP A 168 0.31 3.48 19.73
N GLU A 169 0.72 2.80 20.80
CA GLU A 169 -0.19 2.21 21.79
C GLU A 169 -0.81 3.25 22.74
N ILE A 170 -0.06 4.29 23.12
CA ILE A 170 -0.52 5.33 24.06
C ILE A 170 -1.16 6.54 23.37
N LEU A 171 -1.03 6.68 22.05
CA LEU A 171 -1.56 7.80 21.27
C LEU A 171 -3.06 8.07 21.53
N PRO A 172 -3.94 7.06 21.63
CA PRO A 172 -5.33 7.29 21.98
C PRO A 172 -5.49 7.95 23.36
N ALA A 173 -4.72 7.51 24.35
CA ALA A 173 -4.73 8.06 25.71
C ALA A 173 -4.16 9.49 25.76
N LEU A 174 -3.14 9.80 24.96
CA LEU A 174 -2.60 11.15 24.84
C LEU A 174 -3.61 12.13 24.24
N LEU A 175 -4.36 11.71 23.22
CA LEU A 175 -5.43 12.52 22.64
C LEU A 175 -6.55 12.76 23.65
N GLU A 176 -6.92 11.74 24.42
CA GLU A 176 -7.93 11.84 25.47
C GLU A 176 -7.53 12.82 26.58
N ILE A 177 -6.25 12.83 27.00
CA ILE A 177 -5.71 13.82 27.94
C ILE A 177 -5.90 15.24 27.39
N ASN A 178 -5.54 15.47 26.12
CA ASN A 178 -5.66 16.78 25.48
C ASN A 178 -7.13 17.22 25.29
N ILE A 179 -8.04 16.27 25.01
CA ILE A 179 -9.49 16.55 24.93
C ILE A 179 -10.02 16.99 26.29
N ARG A 180 -9.69 16.26 27.37
CA ARG A 180 -10.09 16.64 28.74
C ARG A 180 -9.52 17.99 29.15
N GLN A 181 -8.30 18.30 28.73
CA GLN A 181 -7.69 19.60 29.00
C GLN A 181 -8.37 20.73 28.21
N ALA A 182 -8.64 20.54 26.92
CA ALA A 182 -9.40 21.51 26.12
C ALA A 182 -10.81 21.78 26.69
N GLN A 183 -11.47 20.75 27.24
CA GLN A 183 -12.74 20.88 27.95
C GLN A 183 -12.61 21.70 29.24
N ALA A 184 -11.60 21.43 30.06
CA ALA A 184 -11.32 22.18 31.28
C ALA A 184 -11.00 23.65 30.98
N ASP A 185 -10.31 23.90 29.87
CA ASP A 185 -9.93 25.23 29.39
C ASP A 185 -11.08 25.95 28.64
N GLY A 186 -12.22 25.27 28.42
CA GLY A 186 -13.39 25.83 27.72
C GLY A 186 -13.19 26.07 26.22
N ASN A 187 -12.21 25.44 25.59
CA ASN A 187 -11.85 25.63 24.19
C ASN A 187 -12.55 24.63 23.28
N ALA A 188 -13.80 24.95 22.92
CA ALA A 188 -14.68 24.10 22.13
C ALA A 188 -14.15 23.79 20.71
N GLU A 189 -13.43 24.72 20.07
CA GLU A 189 -12.86 24.52 18.73
C GLU A 189 -11.74 23.47 18.75
N VAL A 190 -10.85 23.55 19.75
CA VAL A 190 -9.76 22.58 19.92
C VAL A 190 -10.30 21.22 20.34
N GLU A 191 -11.30 21.17 21.23
CA GLU A 191 -11.97 19.93 21.58
C GLU A 191 -12.55 19.24 20.33
N GLN A 192 -13.27 19.98 19.49
CA GLN A 192 -13.90 19.44 18.28
C GLN A 192 -12.86 18.93 17.28
N ALA A 193 -11.76 19.66 17.09
CA ALA A 193 -10.65 19.24 16.23
C ALA A 193 -9.96 17.96 16.74
N LEU A 194 -9.72 17.87 18.05
CA LEU A 194 -9.10 16.69 18.67
C LEU A 194 -10.01 15.46 18.61
N ARG A 195 -11.34 15.63 18.79
CA ARG A 195 -12.32 14.55 18.61
C ARG A 195 -12.39 14.05 17.17
N ALA A 196 -12.33 14.95 16.19
CA ALA A 196 -12.27 14.57 14.78
C ALA A 196 -11.00 13.76 14.46
N LEU A 197 -9.84 14.20 14.97
CA LEU A 197 -8.58 13.48 14.81
C LEU A 197 -8.62 12.09 15.49
N GLN A 198 -9.16 12.01 16.71
CA GLN A 198 -9.34 10.75 17.44
C GLN A 198 -10.21 9.77 16.65
N SER A 199 -11.30 10.24 16.04
CA SER A 199 -12.17 9.40 15.21
C SER A 199 -11.47 8.85 13.96
N THR A 200 -10.61 9.66 13.33
CA THR A 200 -9.85 9.29 12.13
C THR A 200 -8.79 8.25 12.45
N LEU A 201 -8.08 8.43 13.56
CA LEU A 201 -7.07 7.49 14.04
C LEU A 201 -7.69 6.15 14.47
N GLN A 202 -8.84 6.19 15.17
CA GLN A 202 -9.56 4.96 15.52
C GLN A 202 -10.04 4.19 14.28
N ALA A 203 -10.47 4.88 13.22
CA ALA A 203 -10.82 4.23 11.95
C ALA A 203 -9.61 3.52 11.33
N HIS A 204 -8.45 4.18 11.26
CA HIS A 204 -7.21 3.57 10.75
C HIS A 204 -6.68 2.43 11.63
N MET A 205 -6.78 2.56 12.95
CA MET A 205 -6.41 1.48 13.88
C MET A 205 -7.37 0.28 13.77
N ALA A 206 -8.67 0.53 13.59
CA ALA A 206 -9.67 -0.51 13.35
C ALA A 206 -9.47 -1.20 12.00
N GLU A 207 -9.08 -0.49 10.93
CA GLU A 207 -8.68 -1.10 9.65
C GLU A 207 -7.44 -2.00 9.81
N ARG A 208 -6.50 -1.59 10.67
CA ARG A 208 -5.29 -2.38 10.98
C ARG A 208 -5.63 -3.63 11.79
N ALA A 209 -6.57 -3.54 12.73
CA ALA A 209 -7.04 -4.63 13.60
C ALA A 209 -8.10 -5.55 12.94
N ALA A 210 -8.85 -5.05 11.95
CA ALA A 210 -9.82 -5.82 11.16
C ALA A 210 -9.15 -6.63 10.03
N ARG A 211 -7.83 -6.46 9.83
CA ARG A 211 -7.05 -7.49 9.15
C ARG A 211 -7.13 -8.74 10.02
N PRO A 212 -7.52 -9.91 9.49
CA PRO A 212 -7.56 -11.11 10.30
C PRO A 212 -6.14 -11.44 10.78
N GLU A 213 -5.84 -11.11 12.04
CA GLU A 213 -4.81 -11.77 12.84
C GLU A 213 -5.27 -13.23 13.00
N GLY A 214 -4.99 -14.05 11.98
CA GLY A 214 -5.56 -15.40 11.90
C GLY A 214 -5.59 -16.04 10.52
N GLU A 215 -5.18 -15.35 9.46
CA GLU A 215 -4.67 -16.02 8.23
C GLU A 215 -3.15 -15.85 8.11
N GLU A 216 -2.44 -15.92 9.25
CA GLU A 216 -1.11 -16.55 9.28
C GLU A 216 -1.28 -18.08 9.25
N ASN A 217 -1.97 -18.60 8.23
CA ASN A 217 -1.49 -19.86 7.72
C ASN A 217 -0.17 -19.51 7.05
N ALA A 218 0.93 -19.72 7.79
CA ALA A 218 2.23 -19.96 7.19
C ALA A 218 2.06 -21.17 6.26
N VAL A 219 1.55 -20.92 5.06
CA VAL A 219 1.68 -21.83 3.94
C VAL A 219 3.19 -21.85 3.71
N PRO A 220 3.86 -23.00 3.86
CA PRO A 220 5.27 -23.07 3.54
C PRO A 220 5.40 -22.62 2.09
N PHE A 221 6.04 -21.46 1.85
CA PHE A 221 6.41 -21.05 0.50
C PHE A 221 7.17 -22.25 -0.08
N GLY A 222 6.58 -22.90 -1.09
CA GLY A 222 7.14 -24.14 -1.63
C GLY A 222 8.52 -23.85 -2.23
N GLN A 223 9.33 -24.89 -2.41
CA GLN A 223 10.53 -24.80 -3.26
C GLN A 223 10.10 -24.58 -4.72
N TRP A 224 9.69 -23.36 -5.07
CA TRP A 224 9.28 -23.01 -6.43
C TRP A 224 10.49 -23.06 -7.36
N LYS A 225 10.34 -23.66 -8.54
CA LYS A 225 11.29 -23.52 -9.64
C LYS A 225 10.89 -22.31 -10.49
N VAL A 226 11.68 -21.25 -10.45
CA VAL A 226 11.37 -19.98 -11.12
C VAL A 226 12.36 -19.75 -12.26
N LEU A 227 11.85 -19.50 -13.46
CA LEU A 227 12.66 -19.01 -14.59
C LEU A 227 12.60 -17.48 -14.63
N LEU A 228 13.70 -16.83 -14.26
CA LEU A 228 13.85 -15.37 -14.24
C LEU A 228 14.55 -14.88 -15.52
N LEU A 229 13.81 -14.20 -16.37
CA LEU A 229 14.28 -13.63 -17.63
C LEU A 229 14.56 -12.14 -17.46
N GLU A 230 15.80 -11.86 -17.08
CA GLU A 230 16.26 -10.49 -16.80
C GLU A 230 16.53 -9.70 -18.08
N SER A 231 16.31 -8.39 -18.01
CA SER A 231 16.69 -7.41 -19.03
C SER A 231 17.45 -6.25 -18.42
N GLU A 232 17.97 -5.35 -19.26
CA GLU A 232 18.63 -4.13 -18.80
C GLU A 232 17.66 -3.27 -17.96
N ALA A 233 18.13 -2.83 -16.78
CA ALA A 233 17.34 -2.00 -15.87
C ALA A 233 17.13 -0.59 -16.43
N PHE A 234 15.91 -0.07 -16.29
CA PHE A 234 15.54 1.28 -16.67
C PHE A 234 16.03 2.28 -15.62
N GLY A 235 17.18 2.90 -15.89
CA GLY A 235 17.72 3.94 -15.03
C GLY A 235 18.27 3.40 -13.71
N ARG A 236 17.60 3.70 -12.59
CA ARG A 236 17.99 3.27 -11.24
C ARG A 236 17.02 2.27 -10.63
N ALA A 237 16.12 1.69 -11.41
CA ALA A 237 15.13 0.74 -10.91
C ALA A 237 15.81 -0.40 -10.13
N ASN A 238 15.33 -0.67 -8.92
CA ASN A 238 15.85 -1.69 -8.01
C ASN A 238 14.85 -2.84 -7.80
N ARG A 239 13.84 -2.93 -8.67
CA ARG A 239 12.70 -3.84 -8.55
C ARG A 239 13.11 -5.29 -8.64
N ILE A 240 14.00 -5.60 -9.57
CA ILE A 240 14.48 -6.96 -9.79
C ILE A 240 15.18 -7.52 -8.55
N ALA A 241 15.99 -6.71 -7.88
CA ALA A 241 16.71 -7.18 -6.71
C ALA A 241 15.78 -7.30 -5.47
N LEU A 242 14.72 -6.50 -5.37
CA LEU A 242 13.64 -6.74 -4.38
C LEU A 242 12.89 -8.05 -4.66
N LEU A 243 12.62 -8.33 -5.93
CA LEU A 243 11.99 -9.57 -6.36
C LEU A 243 12.90 -10.78 -6.08
N GLU A 244 14.20 -10.71 -6.37
CA GLU A 244 15.17 -11.75 -6.06
C GLU A 244 15.29 -11.99 -4.55
N ALA A 245 15.31 -10.92 -3.74
CA ALA A 245 15.28 -11.04 -2.30
C ALA A 245 14.02 -11.77 -1.82
N ALA A 246 12.87 -11.52 -2.46
CA ALA A 246 11.64 -12.25 -2.20
C ALA A 246 11.74 -13.74 -2.56
N LEU A 247 12.26 -14.06 -3.74
CA LEU A 247 12.47 -15.45 -4.18
C LEU A 247 13.43 -16.19 -3.25
N GLN A 248 14.51 -15.54 -2.82
CA GLN A 248 15.47 -16.09 -1.87
C GLN A 248 14.83 -16.34 -0.50
N GLN A 249 14.03 -15.41 0.00
CA GLN A 249 13.30 -15.58 1.26
C GLN A 249 12.29 -16.75 1.20
N ALA A 250 11.67 -16.98 0.05
CA ALA A 250 10.82 -18.14 -0.19
C ALA A 250 11.58 -19.47 -0.34
N GLY A 251 12.91 -19.44 -0.49
CA GLY A 251 13.71 -20.62 -0.80
C GLY A 251 13.46 -21.18 -2.21
N ALA A 252 13.08 -20.31 -3.16
CA ALA A 252 12.86 -20.68 -4.54
C ALA A 252 14.19 -21.02 -5.25
N GLN A 253 14.14 -21.98 -6.17
CA GLN A 253 15.24 -22.28 -7.09
C GLN A 253 15.08 -21.41 -8.33
N VAL A 254 16.01 -20.48 -8.53
CA VAL A 254 15.97 -19.52 -9.65
C VAL A 254 16.92 -19.98 -10.76
N GLU A 255 16.38 -20.11 -11.97
CA GLU A 255 17.13 -20.36 -13.20
C GLU A 255 17.02 -19.13 -14.10
N HIS A 256 18.13 -18.73 -14.73
CA HIS A 256 18.18 -17.50 -15.56
C HIS A 256 18.30 -17.81 -17.06
N SER A 257 18.47 -19.10 -17.42
CA SER A 257 18.76 -19.54 -18.78
C SER A 257 17.54 -20.21 -19.41
N LEU A 258 16.87 -19.47 -20.31
CA LEU A 258 15.77 -20.02 -21.11
C LEU A 258 16.19 -21.24 -21.96
N PRO A 259 17.35 -21.25 -22.63
CA PRO A 259 17.80 -22.42 -23.39
C PRO A 259 18.03 -23.67 -22.52
N ASP A 260 18.62 -23.51 -21.33
CA ASP A 260 18.92 -24.64 -20.45
C ASP A 260 17.63 -25.23 -19.85
N CYS A 261 16.69 -24.35 -19.47
CA CYS A 261 15.36 -24.73 -19.01
C CYS A 261 14.65 -25.59 -20.07
N LEU A 262 14.64 -25.14 -21.33
CA LEU A 262 14.02 -25.87 -22.44
C LEU A 262 14.72 -27.19 -22.77
N GLN A 263 16.02 -27.33 -22.49
CA GLN A 263 16.78 -28.58 -22.68
C GLN A 263 16.54 -29.59 -21.55
N SER A 264 16.41 -29.11 -20.31
CA SER A 264 16.17 -29.97 -19.14
C SER A 264 14.86 -30.75 -19.23
N GLY A 265 13.85 -30.19 -19.90
CA GLY A 265 12.51 -30.75 -20.05
C GLY A 265 11.64 -30.63 -18.79
N GLU A 266 12.17 -30.15 -17.67
CA GLU A 266 11.41 -29.86 -16.46
C GLU A 266 10.80 -28.45 -16.52
N LEU A 267 9.47 -28.38 -16.45
CA LEU A 267 8.76 -27.10 -16.48
C LEU A 267 8.94 -26.32 -15.16
N PRO A 268 9.24 -25.02 -15.21
CA PRO A 268 9.23 -24.18 -14.01
C PRO A 268 7.81 -23.97 -13.51
N ASP A 269 7.67 -23.69 -12.21
CA ASP A 269 6.40 -23.32 -11.58
C ASP A 269 5.94 -21.92 -12.00
N LEU A 270 6.88 -21.03 -12.34
CA LEU A 270 6.64 -19.65 -12.72
C LEU A 270 7.74 -19.13 -13.64
N MET A 271 7.36 -18.35 -14.64
CA MET A 271 8.28 -17.48 -15.37
C MET A 271 8.09 -16.04 -14.96
N ILE A 272 9.20 -15.33 -14.78
CA ILE A 272 9.20 -13.89 -14.53
C ILE A 272 10.01 -13.23 -15.64
N ALA A 273 9.45 -12.26 -16.35
CA ALA A 273 10.15 -11.52 -17.38
C ALA A 273 10.13 -10.02 -17.06
N THR A 274 11.32 -9.45 -16.82
CA THR A 274 11.48 -8.00 -16.59
C THR A 274 11.67 -7.30 -17.93
N ASN A 275 10.89 -6.25 -18.21
CA ASN A 275 10.96 -5.47 -19.45
C ASN A 275 11.14 -6.36 -20.72
N PRO A 276 10.26 -7.35 -20.96
CA PRO A 276 10.49 -8.41 -21.96
C PRO A 276 10.70 -7.91 -23.38
N HIS A 277 10.26 -6.68 -23.69
CA HIS A 277 10.49 -6.04 -24.98
C HIS A 277 11.95 -5.73 -25.25
N LEU A 278 12.81 -5.65 -24.24
CA LEU A 278 14.24 -5.39 -24.42
C LEU A 278 15.01 -6.59 -24.97
N LYS A 279 14.47 -7.80 -24.79
CA LYS A 279 15.01 -9.06 -25.36
C LYS A 279 13.93 -9.79 -26.20
N PRO A 280 13.52 -9.24 -27.37
CA PRO A 280 12.50 -9.85 -28.21
C PRO A 280 12.77 -11.30 -28.60
N GLU A 281 14.03 -11.71 -28.66
CA GLU A 281 14.49 -13.07 -28.92
C GLU A 281 13.97 -14.11 -27.91
N ASN A 282 13.64 -13.70 -26.68
CA ASN A 282 13.09 -14.60 -25.66
C ASN A 282 11.61 -14.92 -25.88
N MET A 283 10.90 -14.14 -26.72
CA MET A 283 9.45 -14.26 -26.85
C MET A 283 8.98 -15.60 -27.43
N GLU A 284 9.79 -16.24 -28.28
CA GLU A 284 9.46 -17.57 -28.81
C GLU A 284 9.45 -18.62 -27.69
N GLY A 285 10.46 -18.62 -26.82
CA GLY A 285 10.51 -19.53 -25.68
C GLY A 285 9.46 -19.18 -24.62
N ILE A 286 9.17 -17.89 -24.41
CA ILE A 286 8.07 -17.46 -23.52
C ILE A 286 6.72 -17.99 -24.02
N ALA A 287 6.42 -17.83 -25.31
CA ALA A 287 5.20 -18.34 -25.92
C ALA A 287 5.11 -19.87 -25.85
N ARG A 288 6.24 -20.57 -26.00
CA ARG A 288 6.30 -22.03 -25.89
C ARG A 288 5.95 -22.51 -24.48
N LEU A 289 6.58 -21.95 -23.45
CA LEU A 289 6.37 -22.37 -22.05
C LEU A 289 4.98 -22.00 -21.54
N THR A 290 4.47 -20.81 -21.89
CA THR A 290 3.10 -20.40 -21.56
C THR A 290 2.05 -21.32 -22.21
N GLY A 291 2.30 -21.76 -23.45
CA GLY A 291 1.52 -22.77 -24.15
C GLY A 291 1.57 -24.17 -23.50
N MET A 292 2.65 -24.49 -22.78
CA MET A 292 2.76 -25.71 -21.95
C MET A 292 2.13 -25.57 -20.57
N GLY A 293 1.50 -24.43 -20.26
CA GLY A 293 0.78 -24.20 -19.01
C GLY A 293 1.54 -23.41 -17.95
N VAL A 294 2.81 -23.08 -18.17
CA VAL A 294 3.63 -22.31 -17.22
C VAL A 294 3.07 -20.88 -17.08
N PRO A 295 2.85 -20.38 -15.86
CA PRO A 295 2.40 -19.00 -15.66
C PRO A 295 3.51 -17.99 -15.98
N LEU A 296 3.11 -16.84 -16.52
CA LEU A 296 4.00 -15.71 -16.81
C LEU A 296 3.65 -14.49 -15.95
N LEU A 297 4.60 -14.03 -15.16
CA LEU A 297 4.61 -12.70 -14.56
C LEU A 297 5.50 -11.76 -15.38
N VAL A 298 4.96 -10.63 -15.81
CA VAL A 298 5.73 -9.57 -16.48
C VAL A 298 5.93 -8.42 -15.52
N ASP A 299 7.17 -8.04 -15.22
CA ASP A 299 7.46 -6.83 -14.45
C ASP A 299 7.90 -5.70 -15.40
N LEU A 300 7.23 -4.56 -15.30
CA LEU A 300 7.60 -3.34 -16.02
C LEU A 300 8.11 -2.30 -15.03
N GLU A 301 9.29 -1.75 -15.30
CA GLU A 301 9.92 -0.78 -14.39
C GLU A 301 9.44 0.67 -14.59
N THR A 302 8.71 0.95 -15.66
CA THR A 302 8.08 2.24 -15.91
C THR A 302 6.92 2.10 -16.91
N ASP A 303 6.24 3.21 -17.18
CA ASP A 303 5.20 3.31 -18.20
C ASP A 303 5.79 3.50 -19.60
N PHE A 304 6.21 2.40 -20.21
CA PHE A 304 6.75 2.39 -21.57
C PHE A 304 5.73 2.79 -22.65
N GLU A 305 4.42 2.73 -22.37
CA GLU A 305 3.38 3.19 -23.30
C GLU A 305 3.31 4.72 -23.32
N GLN A 306 3.57 5.38 -22.19
CA GLN A 306 3.60 6.83 -22.06
C GLN A 306 5.00 7.44 -22.26
N LEU A 307 6.07 6.62 -22.25
CA LEU A 307 7.46 7.09 -22.36
C LEU A 307 7.64 7.94 -23.64
N PRO A 308 7.97 9.25 -23.52
CA PRO A 308 8.04 10.14 -24.67
C PRO A 308 9.15 9.76 -25.65
N VAL A 309 8.92 9.93 -26.95
CA VAL A 309 9.92 9.64 -27.99
C VAL A 309 11.18 10.52 -27.86
N ASN A 310 11.02 11.74 -27.35
CA ASN A 310 12.13 12.65 -27.07
C ASN A 310 12.80 12.42 -25.71
N HIS A 311 12.33 11.45 -24.91
CA HIS A 311 12.98 11.08 -23.66
C HIS A 311 14.38 10.50 -23.96
N PRO A 312 15.46 10.89 -23.24
CA PRO A 312 16.82 10.39 -23.51
C PRO A 312 16.93 8.86 -23.51
N ALA A 313 16.20 8.20 -22.60
CA ALA A 313 16.12 6.74 -22.50
C ALA A 313 15.25 6.05 -23.57
N TYR A 314 14.47 6.76 -24.40
CA TYR A 314 13.51 6.13 -25.32
C TYR A 314 14.20 5.25 -26.38
N ALA A 315 15.33 5.70 -26.93
CA ALA A 315 16.07 4.91 -27.92
C ALA A 315 16.55 3.57 -27.34
N ALA A 316 17.03 3.58 -26.10
CA ALA A 316 17.55 2.39 -25.44
C ALA A 316 16.45 1.48 -24.90
N PHE A 317 15.36 2.04 -24.34
CA PHE A 317 14.38 1.29 -23.56
C PHE A 317 12.94 1.35 -24.08
N GLY A 318 12.63 2.29 -24.95
CA GLY A 318 11.28 2.52 -25.46
C GLY A 318 10.83 1.50 -26.51
N LEU A 319 9.57 1.64 -26.93
CA LEU A 319 8.89 0.76 -27.88
C LEU A 319 9.12 1.16 -29.35
N GLY A 320 10.20 1.90 -29.64
CA GLY A 320 10.42 2.56 -30.93
C GLY A 320 10.70 1.64 -32.13
N THR A 321 11.02 0.36 -31.91
CA THR A 321 11.23 -0.61 -33.00
C THR A 321 10.06 -1.58 -33.12
N PRO A 322 9.71 -2.06 -34.34
CA PRO A 322 8.64 -3.04 -34.52
C PRO A 322 8.83 -4.32 -33.70
N ALA A 323 10.09 -4.77 -33.53
CA ALA A 323 10.42 -5.94 -32.73
C ALA A 323 10.09 -5.71 -31.24
N ARG A 324 10.48 -4.57 -30.67
CA ARG A 324 10.19 -4.22 -29.27
C ARG A 324 8.68 -4.03 -29.05
N GLY A 325 8.00 -3.28 -29.92
CA GLY A 325 6.56 -3.08 -29.82
C GLY A 325 5.77 -4.39 -29.90
N LYS A 326 6.15 -5.30 -30.80
CA LYS A 326 5.53 -6.63 -30.91
C LYS A 326 5.83 -7.49 -29.68
N ALA A 327 7.07 -7.50 -29.19
CA ALA A 327 7.45 -8.26 -28.01
C ALA A 327 6.70 -7.78 -26.76
N TYR A 328 6.60 -6.46 -26.55
CA TYR A 328 5.83 -5.84 -25.48
C TYR A 328 4.36 -6.29 -25.52
N ALA A 329 3.69 -6.09 -26.66
CA ALA A 329 2.28 -6.42 -26.81
C ALA A 329 1.99 -7.92 -26.62
N SER A 330 2.87 -8.78 -27.15
CA SER A 330 2.78 -10.23 -26.95
C SER A 330 2.99 -10.63 -25.50
N ALA A 331 3.97 -10.03 -24.80
CA ALA A 331 4.21 -10.31 -23.39
C ALA A 331 3.01 -9.93 -22.52
N LEU A 332 2.42 -8.74 -22.73
CA LEU A 332 1.20 -8.33 -22.01
C LEU A 332 -0.02 -9.20 -22.33
N LEU A 333 -0.06 -9.83 -23.51
CA LEU A 333 -1.11 -10.77 -23.88
C LEU A 333 -0.95 -12.14 -23.22
N LEU A 334 0.28 -12.58 -23.06
CA LEU A 334 0.60 -13.88 -22.46
C LEU A 334 0.66 -13.83 -20.93
N ALA A 335 0.78 -12.64 -20.33
CA ALA A 335 0.97 -12.48 -18.89
C ALA A 335 -0.28 -12.88 -18.09
N ASP A 336 -0.07 -13.75 -17.11
CA ASP A 336 -1.05 -14.08 -16.06
C ASP A 336 -1.07 -12.99 -14.97
N CYS A 337 0.03 -12.26 -14.81
CA CYS A 337 0.14 -11.10 -13.93
C CYS A 337 1.13 -10.08 -14.51
N ILE A 338 0.82 -8.79 -14.39
CA ILE A 338 1.74 -7.70 -14.76
C ILE A 338 2.01 -6.86 -13.52
N THR A 339 3.26 -6.77 -13.07
CA THR A 339 3.65 -5.91 -11.95
C THR A 339 4.22 -4.59 -12.45
N VAL A 340 3.82 -3.49 -11.80
CA VAL A 340 4.26 -2.13 -12.15
C VAL A 340 4.49 -1.28 -10.90
N PRO A 341 5.41 -0.29 -10.94
CA PRO A 341 5.74 0.59 -9.81
C PRO A 341 4.82 1.80 -9.65
N SER A 342 3.78 1.92 -10.48
CA SER A 342 2.85 3.04 -10.43
C SER A 342 1.40 2.56 -10.31
N PRO A 343 0.63 3.06 -9.32
CA PRO A 343 -0.77 2.68 -9.22
C PRO A 343 -1.60 3.20 -10.40
N LEU A 344 -1.23 4.34 -10.98
CA LEU A 344 -1.91 4.90 -12.15
C LEU A 344 -1.67 4.01 -13.38
N GLN A 345 -0.45 3.53 -13.58
CA GLN A 345 -0.13 2.58 -14.65
C GLN A 345 -0.89 1.25 -14.45
N ALA A 346 -0.95 0.75 -13.22
CA ALA A 346 -1.69 -0.48 -12.91
C ALA A 346 -3.19 -0.34 -13.21
N GLU A 347 -3.78 0.81 -12.92
CA GLU A 347 -5.18 1.12 -13.23
C GLU A 347 -5.43 1.25 -14.75
N SER A 348 -4.52 1.90 -15.48
CA SER A 348 -4.58 1.97 -16.95
C SER A 348 -4.57 0.58 -17.58
N LEU A 349 -3.63 -0.28 -17.18
CA LEU A 349 -3.52 -1.65 -17.67
C LEU A 349 -4.75 -2.50 -17.32
N ARG A 350 -5.28 -2.38 -16.09
CA ARG A 350 -6.52 -3.06 -15.68
C ARG A 350 -7.73 -2.60 -16.48
N SER A 351 -7.83 -1.31 -16.76
CA SER A 351 -8.90 -0.74 -17.60
C SER A 351 -8.83 -1.26 -19.04
N ALA A 352 -7.64 -1.59 -19.52
CA ALA A 352 -7.40 -2.27 -20.80
C ALA A 352 -7.60 -3.80 -20.73
N GLY A 353 -8.12 -4.34 -19.62
CA GLY A 353 -8.39 -5.77 -19.42
C GLY A 353 -7.14 -6.61 -19.12
N ARG A 354 -6.03 -6.00 -18.69
CA ARG A 354 -4.80 -6.69 -18.34
C ARG A 354 -4.74 -7.00 -16.83
N PRO A 355 -4.17 -8.14 -16.40
CA PRO A 355 -4.09 -8.51 -14.98
C PRO A 355 -2.96 -7.77 -14.25
N ALA A 356 -3.03 -6.44 -14.19
CA ALA A 356 -1.99 -5.61 -13.60
C ALA A 356 -2.15 -5.42 -12.07
N VAL A 357 -1.02 -5.46 -11.37
CA VAL A 357 -0.88 -5.30 -9.92
C VAL A 357 0.16 -4.22 -9.65
N TYR A 358 -0.20 -3.25 -8.80
CA TYR A 358 0.77 -2.29 -8.30
C TYR A 358 1.64 -2.94 -7.24
N VAL A 359 2.95 -2.95 -7.47
CA VAL A 359 3.95 -3.31 -6.48
C VAL A 359 4.92 -2.14 -6.38
N PRO A 360 4.99 -1.44 -5.24
CA PRO A 360 5.84 -0.26 -5.09
C PRO A 360 7.33 -0.58 -5.25
N ASP A 361 8.09 0.45 -5.59
CA ASP A 361 9.53 0.41 -5.39
C ASP A 361 9.88 0.49 -3.90
N GLY A 362 11.08 0.00 -3.61
CA GLY A 362 11.64 -0.05 -2.26
C GLY A 362 13.15 -0.03 -2.30
N TRP A 363 13.75 -0.22 -1.13
CA TRP A 363 15.19 -0.18 -0.97
C TRP A 363 15.67 -1.34 -0.12
N MET A 364 16.94 -1.69 -0.29
CA MET A 364 17.55 -2.78 0.47
C MET A 364 18.64 -2.25 1.38
N ARG A 365 18.60 -2.70 2.64
CA ARG A 365 19.65 -2.43 3.62
C ARG A 365 21.02 -3.02 3.26
N THR A 366 21.06 -3.99 2.34
CA THR A 366 22.29 -4.64 1.87
C THR A 366 23.26 -3.65 1.23
N ASN A 367 22.77 -2.58 0.59
CA ASN A 367 23.61 -1.45 0.21
C ASN A 367 23.79 -0.52 1.43
N PHE A 368 24.89 -0.74 2.16
CA PHE A 368 25.20 -0.02 3.40
C PHE A 368 25.41 1.49 3.22
N LEU A 369 25.66 1.97 1.99
CA LEU A 369 25.82 3.40 1.72
C LEU A 369 24.52 4.18 1.99
N TRP A 370 23.36 3.51 1.96
CA TRP A 370 22.09 4.09 2.40
C TRP A 370 22.08 4.49 3.88
N LEU A 371 22.79 3.75 4.73
CA LEU A 371 22.82 3.97 6.18
C LEU A 371 23.96 4.91 6.62
N GLN A 372 24.89 5.21 5.72
CA GLN A 372 26.00 6.10 6.03
C GLN A 372 25.49 7.54 6.24
N GLU A 373 25.91 8.16 7.33
CA GLU A 373 25.66 9.58 7.61
C GLU A 373 26.70 10.44 6.89
N GLY A 374 26.26 11.57 6.31
CA GLY A 374 27.15 12.53 5.67
C GLY A 374 27.91 13.41 6.65
N GLU A 375 28.96 14.02 6.12
CA GLU A 375 29.73 15.03 6.82
C GLU A 375 28.93 16.35 6.92
N GLN A 376 29.09 17.08 8.02
CA GLN A 376 28.53 18.42 8.13
C GLN A 376 29.22 19.36 7.14
N ARG A 377 28.40 20.12 6.41
CA ARG A 377 28.86 21.08 5.39
C ARG A 377 28.51 22.50 5.80
N GLU A 378 29.40 23.44 5.50
CA GLU A 378 29.16 24.86 5.74
C GLU A 378 28.15 25.48 4.76
N ALA A 379 28.08 24.93 3.53
CA ALA A 379 27.18 25.42 2.48
C ALA A 379 25.99 24.47 2.29
N VAL A 380 24.81 25.04 2.03
CA VAL A 380 23.59 24.26 1.72
C VAL A 380 23.60 23.87 0.25
N HIS A 381 23.62 22.57 -0.01
CA HIS A 381 23.67 21.99 -1.35
C HIS A 381 22.25 21.77 -1.91
N LEU A 382 21.92 22.54 -2.95
CA LEU A 382 20.72 22.34 -3.77
C LEU A 382 21.05 21.30 -4.84
N GLY A 383 20.49 20.10 -4.72
CA GLY A 383 20.81 18.97 -5.58
C GLY A 383 19.76 18.69 -6.62
N TRP A 384 20.19 18.30 -7.80
CA TRP A 384 19.32 17.74 -8.84
C TRP A 384 19.94 16.47 -9.39
N VAL A 385 19.08 15.48 -9.67
CA VAL A 385 19.46 14.15 -10.15
C VAL A 385 18.80 13.88 -11.49
N ALA A 386 19.57 13.40 -12.46
CA ALA A 386 19.03 12.89 -13.72
C ALA A 386 18.22 11.62 -13.51
N ASN A 387 17.05 11.53 -14.15
CA ASN A 387 16.03 10.48 -13.95
C ASN A 387 15.41 10.53 -12.52
N PRO A 388 14.09 10.77 -12.36
CA PRO A 388 13.08 10.87 -13.42
C PRO A 388 13.13 12.18 -14.21
N SER A 389 13.72 13.24 -13.67
CA SER A 389 13.81 14.54 -14.35
C SER A 389 14.83 14.55 -15.49
N GLN A 390 14.57 15.37 -16.51
CA GLN A 390 15.46 15.68 -17.63
C GLN A 390 16.00 17.10 -17.51
N SER A 391 17.06 17.41 -18.26
CA SER A 391 17.63 18.77 -18.30
C SER A 391 16.61 19.83 -18.73
N GLU A 392 15.66 19.48 -19.59
CA GLU A 392 14.58 20.36 -20.03
C GLU A 392 13.61 20.71 -18.89
N ASP A 393 13.41 19.81 -17.92
CA ASP A 393 12.55 20.07 -16.77
C ASP A 393 13.18 21.12 -15.85
N LEU A 394 14.52 21.11 -15.71
CA LEU A 394 15.26 22.13 -14.95
C LEU A 394 15.09 23.54 -15.50
N VAL A 395 14.89 23.69 -16.82
CA VAL A 395 14.71 25.00 -17.46
C VAL A 395 13.52 25.75 -16.84
N SER A 396 12.46 25.02 -16.44
CA SER A 396 11.26 25.61 -15.84
C SER A 396 11.52 26.25 -14.47
N ILE A 397 12.44 25.70 -13.68
CA ILE A 397 12.77 26.18 -12.32
C ILE A 397 14.07 26.97 -12.26
N ARG A 398 14.85 27.01 -13.34
CA ARG A 398 16.18 27.64 -13.42
C ARG A 398 16.22 29.04 -12.82
N ARG A 399 15.21 29.88 -13.11
CA ARG A 399 15.13 31.25 -12.59
C ARG A 399 14.96 31.30 -11.07
N ALA A 400 14.14 30.40 -10.50
CA ALA A 400 13.95 30.30 -9.05
C ALA A 400 15.24 29.87 -8.36
N VAL A 401 15.91 28.82 -8.87
CA VAL A 401 17.17 28.31 -8.32
C VAL A 401 18.26 29.39 -8.34
N ILE A 402 18.48 30.06 -9.48
CA ILE A 402 19.46 31.17 -9.57
C ILE A 402 19.13 32.29 -8.58
N ARG A 403 17.84 32.63 -8.43
CA ARG A 403 17.40 33.67 -7.50
C ARG A 403 17.72 33.30 -6.05
N VAL A 404 17.37 32.08 -5.62
CA VAL A 404 17.72 31.57 -4.27
C VAL A 404 19.24 31.62 -4.06
N MET A 405 20.02 31.15 -5.04
CA MET A 405 21.48 31.14 -4.90
C MET A 405 22.11 32.55 -4.85
N ARG A 406 21.48 33.56 -5.46
CA ARG A 406 21.90 34.96 -5.32
C ARG A 406 21.53 35.54 -3.95
N GLU A 407 20.37 35.17 -3.43
CA GLU A 407 19.90 35.60 -2.09
C GLU A 407 20.72 34.95 -0.96
N PHE A 408 21.22 33.73 -1.17
CA PHE A 408 21.95 32.96 -0.16
C PHE A 408 23.35 32.57 -0.69
N PRO A 409 24.40 33.36 -0.39
CA PRO A 409 25.76 33.12 -0.85
C PRO A 409 26.35 31.78 -0.44
N GLN A 410 25.93 31.25 0.72
CA GLN A 410 26.32 29.97 1.29
C GLN A 410 25.58 28.76 0.67
N THR A 411 25.13 28.85 -0.57
CA THR A 411 24.49 27.73 -1.28
C THR A 411 25.34 27.23 -2.44
N ARG A 412 25.30 25.94 -2.72
CA ARG A 412 25.97 25.34 -3.88
C ARG A 412 24.99 24.49 -4.67
N LEU A 413 25.04 24.56 -6.00
CA LEU A 413 24.26 23.68 -6.86
C LEU A 413 25.04 22.37 -7.08
N VAL A 414 24.38 21.23 -6.90
CA VAL A 414 24.94 19.91 -7.17
C VAL A 414 24.11 19.26 -8.27
N VAL A 415 24.75 18.88 -9.37
CA VAL A 415 24.11 18.20 -10.50
C VAL A 415 24.69 16.80 -10.64
N ILE A 416 23.82 15.80 -10.57
CA ILE A 416 24.20 14.39 -10.61
C ILE A 416 23.76 13.76 -11.93
N GLY A 417 24.71 13.22 -12.69
CA GLY A 417 24.48 12.34 -13.84
C GLY A 417 24.28 13.02 -15.21
N ASP A 418 23.81 14.27 -15.29
CA ASP A 418 23.61 14.97 -16.59
C ASP A 418 24.50 16.22 -16.71
N TYR A 419 25.46 16.13 -17.63
CA TYR A 419 26.41 17.21 -17.89
C TYR A 419 25.77 18.42 -18.59
N GLN A 420 24.72 18.22 -19.40
CA GLN A 420 24.00 19.32 -20.05
C GLN A 420 23.23 20.13 -19.01
N ALA A 421 22.59 19.46 -18.05
CA ALA A 421 21.93 20.09 -16.92
C ALA A 421 22.88 20.98 -16.11
N TYR A 422 24.13 20.54 -15.89
CA TYR A 422 25.16 21.32 -15.19
C TYR A 422 25.44 22.66 -15.90
N HIS A 423 25.55 22.63 -17.22
CA HIS A 423 25.82 23.82 -18.05
C HIS A 423 24.66 24.81 -18.14
N LEU A 424 23.42 24.40 -17.84
CA LEU A 424 22.30 25.35 -17.74
C LEU A 424 22.57 26.47 -16.73
N PHE A 425 23.44 26.24 -15.75
CA PHE A 425 23.75 27.17 -14.69
C PHE A 425 25.09 27.91 -14.86
N ASP A 426 25.63 28.01 -16.09
CA ASP A 426 26.92 28.68 -16.38
C ASP A 426 27.03 30.16 -15.97
N ILE A 427 25.89 30.79 -15.68
CA ILE A 427 25.85 32.13 -15.10
C ILE A 427 26.32 32.18 -13.62
N LEU A 428 26.37 31.03 -12.95
CA LEU A 428 26.89 30.92 -11.59
C LEU A 428 28.39 30.59 -11.61
N PRO A 429 29.18 31.18 -10.70
CA PRO A 429 30.61 30.86 -10.57
C PRO A 429 30.87 29.36 -10.39
N GLU A 430 32.02 28.88 -10.86
CA GLU A 430 32.39 27.46 -10.79
C GLU A 430 32.43 26.94 -9.35
N ASN A 431 32.93 27.73 -8.39
CA ASN A 431 32.94 27.35 -6.97
C ASN A 431 31.55 27.26 -6.30
N ARG A 432 30.50 27.74 -6.99
CA ARG A 432 29.09 27.68 -6.57
C ARG A 432 28.33 26.53 -7.22
N ARG A 433 28.98 25.71 -8.04
CA ARG A 433 28.39 24.54 -8.70
C ARG A 433 29.29 23.32 -8.55
N MET A 434 28.71 22.13 -8.61
CA MET A 434 29.40 20.87 -8.55
C MET A 434 28.73 19.89 -9.50
N TYR A 435 29.52 19.20 -10.31
CA TYR A 435 29.06 18.11 -11.15
C TYR A 435 29.55 16.78 -10.57
N LEU A 436 28.63 15.83 -10.43
CA LEU A 436 28.92 14.48 -9.97
C LEU A 436 28.52 13.50 -11.09
N PRO A 437 29.49 12.81 -11.74
CA PRO A 437 29.16 11.80 -12.74
C PRO A 437 28.52 10.60 -12.07
N MET A 438 27.52 10.00 -12.73
CA MET A 438 26.89 8.76 -12.27
C MET A 438 27.54 7.58 -13.00
N THR A 439 28.40 6.85 -12.31
CA THR A 439 29.18 5.71 -12.83
C THR A 439 28.51 4.36 -12.61
N GLY A 440 27.63 4.24 -11.61
CA GLY A 440 26.84 3.05 -11.32
C GLY A 440 25.70 3.32 -10.33
N VAL A 441 24.72 2.41 -10.28
CA VAL A 441 23.55 2.53 -9.39
C VAL A 441 23.93 2.31 -7.92
N GLU A 442 24.91 1.44 -7.64
CA GLU A 442 25.33 1.13 -6.27
C GLU A 442 25.97 2.31 -5.53
N GLU A 443 26.63 3.21 -6.25
CA GLU A 443 27.28 4.41 -5.70
C GLU A 443 26.30 5.57 -5.50
N PHE A 444 25.08 5.46 -6.05
CA PHE A 444 24.08 6.52 -5.99
C PHE A 444 23.77 7.03 -4.57
N PRO A 445 23.67 6.19 -3.51
CA PRO A 445 23.41 6.69 -2.16
C PRO A 445 24.50 7.63 -1.66
N TYR A 446 25.75 7.38 -2.05
CA TYR A 446 26.89 8.23 -1.72
C TYR A 446 26.87 9.56 -2.49
N LEU A 447 26.44 9.53 -3.76
CA LEU A 447 26.26 10.75 -4.55
C LEU A 447 25.11 11.61 -4.00
N LEU A 448 23.98 10.97 -3.66
CA LEU A 448 22.80 11.63 -3.12
C LEU A 448 23.09 12.26 -1.75
N GLU A 449 23.99 11.67 -0.95
CA GLU A 449 24.47 12.26 0.31
C GLU A 449 25.08 13.66 0.14
N GLN A 450 25.53 14.03 -1.06
CA GLN A 450 26.08 15.36 -1.35
C GLN A 450 25.00 16.45 -1.48
N VAL A 451 23.73 16.13 -1.23
CA VAL A 451 22.57 17.01 -1.41
C VAL A 451 21.88 17.27 -0.08
N ASP A 452 21.59 18.54 0.23
CA ASP A 452 20.84 18.93 1.44
C ASP A 452 19.37 19.25 1.13
N ILE A 453 19.06 19.67 -0.10
CA ILE A 453 17.70 19.89 -0.60
C ILE A 453 17.61 19.34 -2.01
N LEU A 454 16.71 18.39 -2.26
CA LEU A 454 16.54 17.77 -3.56
C LEU A 454 15.50 18.52 -4.42
N LEU A 455 15.88 18.82 -5.66
CA LEU A 455 15.05 19.45 -6.67
C LEU A 455 14.51 18.40 -7.64
N ILE A 456 13.19 18.27 -7.76
CA ILE A 456 12.56 17.27 -8.64
C ILE A 456 11.54 17.94 -9.58
N PRO A 457 12.00 18.79 -10.52
CA PRO A 457 11.12 19.39 -11.51
C PRO A 457 10.68 18.34 -12.53
N LEU A 458 9.39 18.30 -12.81
CA LEU A 458 8.79 17.53 -13.88
C LEU A 458 7.78 18.39 -14.64
N ARG A 459 7.81 18.29 -15.97
CA ARG A 459 6.77 18.88 -16.83
C ARG A 459 5.45 18.14 -16.68
N ASN A 460 4.35 18.84 -16.94
CA ASN A 460 3.04 18.22 -17.08
C ASN A 460 3.03 17.34 -18.35
N HIS A 461 3.12 16.05 -18.15
CA HIS A 461 3.12 15.03 -19.20
C HIS A 461 2.56 13.72 -18.62
N PRO A 462 1.70 12.97 -19.33
CA PRO A 462 1.09 11.74 -18.82
C PRO A 462 2.09 10.74 -18.22
N TYR A 463 3.24 10.56 -18.89
CA TYR A 463 4.37 9.78 -18.36
C TYR A 463 4.79 10.18 -16.94
N ASN A 464 4.91 11.47 -16.65
CA ASN A 464 5.35 11.97 -15.34
C ASN A 464 4.28 11.79 -14.24
N ASP A 465 3.02 11.57 -14.61
CA ASP A 465 1.98 11.16 -13.67
C ASP A 465 1.95 9.64 -13.44
N SER A 466 2.55 8.86 -14.34
CA SER A 466 2.65 7.41 -14.24
C SER A 466 4.02 6.86 -13.86
N ILE A 467 5.04 7.70 -13.65
CA ILE A 467 6.34 7.26 -13.09
C ILE A 467 6.21 6.76 -11.64
N SER A 468 7.27 6.10 -11.19
CA SER A 468 7.44 5.69 -9.80
C SER A 468 7.76 6.84 -8.84
N ASP A 469 7.45 6.63 -7.56
CA ASP A 469 7.86 7.44 -6.41
C ASP A 469 9.28 7.12 -5.87
N GLN A 470 10.06 6.29 -6.58
CA GLN A 470 11.39 5.82 -6.16
C GLN A 470 12.32 6.93 -5.66
N ILE A 471 12.44 8.05 -6.39
CA ILE A 471 13.34 9.16 -6.01
C ILE A 471 12.97 9.77 -4.64
N LEU A 472 11.69 9.69 -4.23
CA LEU A 472 11.23 10.16 -2.93
C LEU A 472 11.56 9.17 -1.82
N VAL A 473 11.54 7.86 -2.13
CA VAL A 473 12.06 6.81 -1.24
C VAL A 473 13.56 7.04 -1.01
N GLU A 474 14.33 7.22 -2.09
CA GLU A 474 15.78 7.47 -2.05
C GLU A 474 16.13 8.72 -1.21
N ALA A 475 15.45 9.84 -1.45
CA ALA A 475 15.61 11.06 -0.67
C ALA A 475 15.23 10.86 0.81
N GLY A 476 14.12 10.14 1.05
CA GLY A 476 13.65 9.85 2.40
C GLY A 476 14.64 9.04 3.22
N ILE A 477 15.25 7.99 2.67
CA ILE A 477 16.26 7.16 3.38
C ILE A 477 17.38 8.05 3.94
N LYS A 478 17.84 9.01 3.14
CA LYS A 478 18.88 9.98 3.48
C LYS A 478 18.39 11.18 4.29
N ALA A 479 17.10 11.22 4.63
CA ALA A 479 16.44 12.36 5.28
C ALA A 479 16.67 13.68 4.54
N ILE A 480 16.68 13.65 3.20
CA ILE A 480 16.86 14.83 2.37
C ILE A 480 15.48 15.41 2.04
N PRO A 481 15.16 16.64 2.48
CA PRO A 481 13.92 17.28 2.09
C PRO A 481 13.92 17.59 0.57
N TRP A 482 12.75 17.52 -0.06
CA TRP A 482 12.61 17.75 -1.50
C TRP A 482 11.59 18.85 -1.83
N VAL A 483 11.77 19.49 -2.99
CA VAL A 483 10.76 20.32 -3.65
C VAL A 483 10.53 19.73 -5.04
N GLY A 484 9.27 19.48 -5.39
CA GLY A 484 8.91 18.77 -6.62
C GLY A 484 7.73 19.38 -7.36
N SER A 485 7.59 19.07 -8.65
CA SER A 485 6.39 19.46 -9.42
C SER A 485 5.14 18.75 -8.92
N PRO A 486 3.93 19.32 -9.11
CA PRO A 486 2.66 18.73 -8.66
C PRO A 486 2.19 17.59 -9.58
N VAL A 487 2.96 16.51 -9.64
CA VAL A 487 2.59 15.27 -10.35
C VAL A 487 1.94 14.27 -9.40
N VAL A 488 1.19 13.31 -9.96
CA VAL A 488 0.43 12.32 -9.17
C VAL A 488 1.30 11.54 -8.16
N PRO A 489 2.48 10.98 -8.51
CA PRO A 489 3.28 10.21 -7.56
C PRO A 489 3.72 11.04 -6.34
N PHE A 490 4.09 12.30 -6.56
CA PHE A 490 4.58 13.16 -5.48
C PHE A 490 3.43 13.66 -4.59
N SER A 491 2.27 13.91 -5.19
CA SER A 491 1.06 14.27 -4.48
C SER A 491 0.52 13.15 -3.59
N ARG A 492 0.80 11.88 -3.93
CA ARG A 492 0.44 10.72 -3.09
C ARG A 492 1.41 10.47 -1.95
N TRP A 493 2.69 10.81 -2.14
CA TRP A 493 3.74 10.53 -1.14
C TRP A 493 3.60 11.38 0.13
N MET A 494 3.24 12.67 0.01
CA MET A 494 2.87 13.59 1.11
C MET A 494 3.85 13.73 2.28
N ALA A 495 5.09 13.23 2.16
CA ALA A 495 6.09 13.25 3.23
C ALA A 495 7.46 13.71 2.71
N GLY A 496 8.22 14.41 3.55
CA GLY A 496 9.60 14.77 3.23
C GLY A 496 9.79 15.93 2.26
N GLY A 497 8.74 16.65 1.85
CA GLY A 497 8.91 17.75 0.90
C GLY A 497 7.66 18.56 0.61
N ARG A 498 7.76 19.44 -0.40
CA ARG A 498 6.68 20.33 -0.85
C ARG A 498 6.51 20.29 -2.36
N LEU A 499 5.26 20.44 -2.80
CA LEU A 499 4.93 20.60 -4.22
C LEU A 499 5.00 22.07 -4.62
N ALA A 500 5.51 22.35 -5.81
CA ALA A 500 5.58 23.68 -6.39
C ALA A 500 5.14 23.64 -7.86
N GLY A 501 3.97 24.23 -8.14
CA GLY A 501 3.39 24.33 -9.48
C GLY A 501 3.86 25.54 -10.28
N CYS A 502 4.43 26.55 -9.62
CA CYS A 502 4.94 27.76 -10.28
C CYS A 502 6.30 28.23 -9.75
N ILE A 503 6.96 29.10 -10.52
CA ILE A 503 8.32 29.60 -10.20
C ILE A 503 8.37 30.30 -8.83
N ASP A 504 7.30 30.97 -8.43
CA ASP A 504 7.24 31.67 -7.14
C ASP A 504 7.13 30.69 -5.96
N GLU A 505 6.36 29.62 -6.09
CA GLU A 505 6.31 28.53 -5.08
C GLU A 505 7.66 27.81 -4.99
N TRP A 506 8.31 27.54 -6.12
CA TRP A 506 9.67 26.98 -6.13
C TRP A 506 10.64 27.88 -5.38
N HIS A 507 10.62 29.19 -5.65
CA HIS A 507 11.47 30.15 -4.94
C HIS A 507 11.16 30.20 -3.45
N LEU A 508 9.87 30.25 -3.08
CA LEU A 508 9.41 30.29 -1.69
C LEU A 508 9.88 29.07 -0.89
N HIS A 509 9.56 27.86 -1.37
CA HIS A 509 9.86 26.63 -0.63
C HIS A 509 11.36 26.36 -0.52
N LEU A 510 12.13 26.64 -1.59
CA LEU A 510 13.58 26.54 -1.53
C LEU A 510 14.18 27.56 -0.55
N ARG A 511 13.66 28.78 -0.54
CA ARG A 511 14.08 29.81 0.41
C ARG A 511 13.81 29.39 1.86
N GLU A 512 12.62 28.87 2.16
CA GLU A 512 12.25 28.37 3.50
C GLU A 512 13.24 27.30 3.97
N LEU A 513 13.49 26.29 3.15
CA LEU A 513 14.44 25.22 3.46
C LEU A 513 15.88 25.76 3.60
N VAL A 514 16.32 26.68 2.75
CA VAL A 514 17.68 27.25 2.88
C VAL A 514 17.86 28.06 4.17
N MET A 515 16.83 28.79 4.61
CA MET A 515 16.91 29.65 5.79
C MET A 515 16.84 28.89 7.12
N ASP A 516 16.01 27.85 7.21
CA ASP A 516 15.67 27.18 8.46
C ASP A 516 16.20 25.74 8.48
N ALA A 517 17.30 25.54 9.21
CA ALA A 517 17.94 24.23 9.35
C ALA A 517 17.08 23.22 10.12
N ASP A 518 16.36 23.66 11.15
CA ASP A 518 15.49 22.80 11.95
C ASP A 518 14.27 22.37 11.12
N HIS A 519 13.70 23.29 10.34
CA HIS A 519 12.63 22.96 9.40
C HIS A 519 13.10 21.96 8.34
N ARG A 520 14.30 22.13 7.75
CA ARG A 520 14.85 21.13 6.83
C ARG A 520 15.00 19.76 7.47
N GLN A 521 15.60 19.71 8.66
CA GLN A 521 15.85 18.45 9.34
C GLN A 521 14.55 17.75 9.70
N SER A 522 13.57 18.46 10.27
CA SER A 522 12.27 17.87 10.60
C SER A 522 11.54 17.37 9.34
N THR A 523 11.58 18.14 8.24
CA THR A 523 10.99 17.74 6.95
C THR A 523 11.65 16.47 6.43
N GLY A 524 12.99 16.44 6.39
CA GLY A 524 13.76 15.26 5.99
C GLY A 524 13.43 14.02 6.82
N MET A 525 13.30 14.17 8.14
CA MET A 525 12.94 13.07 9.04
C MET A 525 11.52 12.51 8.80
N LEU A 526 10.56 13.35 8.42
CA LEU A 526 9.24 12.88 7.98
C LEU A 526 9.36 12.01 6.71
N GLY A 527 10.19 12.44 5.76
CA GLY A 527 10.51 11.66 4.56
C GLY A 527 11.15 10.31 4.91
N ARG A 528 12.08 10.29 5.87
CA ARG A 528 12.73 9.07 6.37
C ARG A 528 11.75 8.09 6.97
N LYS A 529 10.85 8.56 7.83
CA LYS A 529 9.81 7.71 8.42
C LYS A 529 8.99 7.00 7.33
N MET A 530 8.60 7.74 6.29
CA MET A 530 7.84 7.18 5.17
C MET A 530 8.67 6.17 4.36
N ALA A 531 9.93 6.50 4.03
CA ALA A 531 10.81 5.61 3.26
C ALA A 531 11.15 4.30 3.98
N LEU A 532 11.23 4.29 5.32
CA LEU A 532 11.45 3.06 6.10
C LEU A 532 10.31 2.04 5.91
N SER A 533 9.08 2.47 5.60
CA SER A 533 7.96 1.57 5.27
C SER A 533 8.11 0.85 3.92
N ARG A 534 9.11 1.25 3.12
CA ARG A 534 9.45 0.67 1.81
C ARG A 534 10.80 -0.08 1.84
N GLU A 535 11.29 -0.45 3.02
CA GLU A 535 12.44 -1.35 3.14
C GLU A 535 12.07 -2.75 2.63
N ALA A 536 13.04 -3.49 2.12
CA ALA A 536 12.84 -4.79 1.52
C ALA A 536 12.07 -5.77 2.42
N SER A 537 12.30 -5.80 3.74
CA SER A 537 11.54 -6.67 4.66
C SER A 537 10.04 -6.43 4.61
N GLU A 538 9.62 -5.19 4.34
CA GLU A 538 8.21 -4.81 4.23
C GLU A 538 7.64 -5.09 2.84
N VAL A 539 8.39 -4.77 1.79
CA VAL A 539 7.92 -4.86 0.38
C VAL A 539 7.96 -6.29 -0.15
N THR A 540 8.91 -7.11 0.32
CA THR A 540 9.07 -8.50 -0.10
C THR A 540 7.82 -9.35 0.16
N LEU A 541 7.09 -9.08 1.24
CA LEU A 541 5.81 -9.77 1.52
C LEU A 541 4.78 -9.54 0.41
N LEU A 542 4.73 -8.35 -0.18
CA LEU A 542 3.82 -8.04 -1.28
C LEU A 542 4.24 -8.75 -2.57
N TRP A 543 5.54 -8.82 -2.84
CA TRP A 543 6.08 -9.64 -3.93
C TRP A 543 5.69 -11.11 -3.77
N LEU A 544 5.94 -11.70 -2.60
CA LEU A 544 5.61 -13.10 -2.30
C LEU A 544 4.13 -13.42 -2.53
N ARG A 545 3.21 -12.57 -2.03
CA ARG A 545 1.77 -12.72 -2.26
C ARG A 545 1.39 -12.63 -3.74
N THR A 546 2.05 -11.74 -4.48
CA THR A 546 1.81 -11.55 -5.91
C THR A 546 2.27 -12.78 -6.71
N LEU A 547 3.46 -13.30 -6.40
CA LEU A 547 4.01 -14.53 -6.99
C LEU A 547 3.09 -15.73 -6.73
N GLU A 548 2.68 -15.92 -5.47
CA GLU A 548 1.79 -17.01 -5.10
C GLU A 548 0.43 -16.93 -5.81
N LYS A 549 -0.18 -15.74 -5.83
CA LYS A 549 -1.46 -15.52 -6.52
C LYS A 549 -1.35 -15.85 -8.00
N THR A 550 -0.25 -15.50 -8.64
CA THR A 550 0.01 -15.79 -10.06
C THR A 550 0.07 -17.29 -10.31
N ILE A 551 0.85 -18.01 -9.49
CA ILE A 551 0.99 -19.47 -9.58
C ILE A 551 -0.37 -20.18 -9.36
N ARG A 552 -1.12 -19.77 -8.33
CA ARG A 552 -2.43 -20.38 -8.01
C ARG A 552 -3.47 -20.13 -9.10
N SER A 553 -3.57 -18.90 -9.59
CA SER A 553 -4.58 -18.51 -10.58
C SER A 553 -4.42 -19.27 -11.90
N ALA A 554 -3.17 -19.48 -12.34
CA ALA A 554 -2.88 -20.24 -13.55
C ALA A 554 -3.23 -21.73 -13.41
N LYS A 555 -2.99 -22.33 -12.23
CA LYS A 555 -3.38 -23.72 -11.93
C LYS A 555 -4.91 -23.92 -11.94
N THR A 556 -5.68 -22.90 -11.56
CA THR A 556 -7.16 -22.96 -11.60
C THR A 556 -7.76 -22.68 -12.99
N ALA A 557 -7.08 -21.88 -13.82
CA ALA A 557 -7.60 -21.46 -15.13
C ALA A 557 -7.35 -22.47 -16.26
N LYS A 558 -6.34 -23.33 -16.13
CA LYS A 558 -6.01 -24.36 -17.12
C LYS A 558 -6.38 -25.74 -16.54
N PRO A 559 -7.53 -26.36 -16.91
CA PRO A 559 -7.77 -27.74 -16.54
C PRO A 559 -6.66 -28.58 -17.15
N THR A 560 -5.96 -29.34 -16.31
CA THR A 560 -5.15 -30.46 -16.77
C THR A 560 -6.02 -31.35 -17.64
N GLU A 561 -5.77 -31.41 -18.95
CA GLU A 561 -6.25 -32.50 -19.80
C GLU A 561 -5.51 -33.79 -19.40
N ALA A 562 -5.82 -34.29 -18.21
CA ALA A 562 -5.47 -35.63 -17.77
C ALA A 562 -6.71 -36.50 -18.00
N GLY A 563 -6.72 -37.24 -19.12
CA GLY A 563 -7.60 -38.38 -19.33
C GLY A 563 -8.80 -38.14 -20.24
N ARG A 564 -8.56 -38.12 -21.56
CA ARG A 564 -9.49 -38.75 -22.50
C ARG A 564 -8.90 -40.10 -22.91
N PRO A 565 -9.56 -41.23 -22.61
CA PRO A 565 -9.13 -42.50 -23.16
C PRO A 565 -9.37 -42.46 -24.67
N THR A 566 -8.31 -42.73 -25.43
CA THR A 566 -8.38 -43.04 -26.85
C THR A 566 -9.31 -44.24 -27.04
N ALA A 567 -10.40 -44.05 -27.77
CA ALA A 567 -11.21 -45.10 -28.35
C ALA A 567 -10.97 -45.12 -29.86
#